data_AF-A0A4P5W1F5-F1
#
_entry.id   AF-A0A4P5W1F5-F1
#
_cell.length_a   1.000
_cell.length_b   1.000
_cell.length_c   1.000
_cell.angle_alpha   90.00
_cell.angle_beta   90.00
_cell.angle_gamma   90.00
#
_symmetry.space_group_name_H-M   'P 1'
#
loop_
_entity.id
_entity.type
_entity.pdbx_description
1 polymer ?
#
loop_
_entity_poly.entity_id
_entity_poly.type
_entity_poly.pdbx_seq_one_letter_code
_entity_poly.pdbx_strand_id
1 'polypeptide(L)'
;MLLMPLLLLACVDSPTPAHDRRAGAGADADTDADADTDTDTDTACPDGFTCVESFPWSGAGDTRTGADGLDFDAYDCAPSTDESGAEQVYQLNVATDGFLAISLEEDGGDVDAHLLASLDPDDCVDRGNGGAASWVTAGTWYVVMDSWVNGDGESQEGRYQLWMNVTTPEAYVAQGLDADVLDLGLTVFDNAWKAGDTERFEYTVIDFSKPSDEHRQWTIDLADGSLLYSLLVAHGEGSGSDSDPRYADTFSNEDGSHMSSLGLMRTAGRYQGSNGLSLTLEGLERGINDAAEARAIVVHGADYATQDFVDDYGYLGRSWGCPAVDPDVISDLVGDVEDGSLYWSYYPDPDFLADSSYL
;
A
#
# COMPACT_ATOMS: atom_id res chain seq x y z
N MET A 1 -14.26 -15.39 62.99
CA MET A 1 -14.18 -16.79 62.49
C MET A 1 -14.82 -16.75 61.11
N LEU A 2 -14.14 -16.85 59.99
CA LEU A 2 -12.78 -17.31 59.65
C LEU A 2 -12.00 -16.18 58.92
N LEU A 3 -10.71 -16.10 59.19
CA LEU A 3 -9.72 -15.40 58.36
C LEU A 3 -9.25 -16.34 57.24
N MET A 4 -9.05 -15.82 56.02
CA MET A 4 -8.06 -16.28 55.03
C MET A 4 -7.92 -15.24 53.90
N PRO A 5 -6.81 -15.20 53.14
CA PRO A 5 -5.89 -14.06 53.20
C PRO A 5 -5.77 -13.24 51.91
N LEU A 6 -5.26 -12.03 52.10
CA LEU A 6 -4.77 -11.08 51.09
C LEU A 6 -3.54 -11.68 50.38
N LEU A 7 -3.65 -11.97 49.08
CA LEU A 7 -2.51 -12.33 48.24
C LEU A 7 -2.09 -11.11 47.42
N LEU A 8 -0.96 -10.52 47.82
CA LEU A 8 -0.22 -9.53 47.06
C LEU A 8 0.46 -10.28 45.90
N LEU A 9 0.03 -10.06 44.66
CA LEU A 9 0.77 -10.53 43.48
C LEU A 9 1.61 -9.37 42.96
N ALA A 10 2.92 -9.49 43.18
CA ALA A 10 3.93 -8.58 42.68
C ALA A 10 4.12 -8.78 41.17
N CYS A 11 4.41 -7.67 40.49
CA CYS A 11 4.87 -7.58 39.11
C CYS A 11 5.99 -8.59 38.83
N VAL A 12 5.84 -9.36 37.75
CA VAL A 12 6.94 -10.11 37.15
C VAL A 12 7.20 -9.44 35.80
N ASP A 13 8.34 -8.74 35.73
CA ASP A 13 8.94 -8.28 34.49
C ASP A 13 9.30 -9.50 33.62
N SER A 14 8.76 -9.54 32.41
CA SER A 14 9.18 -10.49 31.38
C SER A 14 10.50 -10.03 30.75
N PRO A 15 11.48 -10.92 30.56
CA PRO A 15 12.77 -10.54 30.00
C PRO A 15 12.69 -10.36 28.48
N THR A 16 13.17 -9.21 28.01
CA THR A 16 13.51 -8.92 26.62
C THR A 16 14.60 -9.88 26.11
N PRO A 17 14.52 -10.40 24.87
CA PRO A 17 15.62 -11.13 24.27
C PRO A 17 16.74 -10.15 23.88
N ALA A 18 17.91 -10.34 24.48
CA ALA A 18 19.13 -9.60 24.16
C ALA A 18 19.68 -10.04 22.80
N HIS A 19 19.76 -9.11 21.85
CA HIS A 19 20.65 -9.24 20.70
C HIS A 19 22.11 -9.11 21.15
N ASP A 20 22.86 -10.18 20.92
CA ASP A 20 24.27 -10.36 21.24
C ASP A 20 25.15 -9.36 20.47
N ARG A 21 25.58 -8.28 21.15
CA ARG A 21 26.69 -7.43 20.71
C ARG A 21 27.92 -7.74 21.55
N ARG A 22 28.86 -8.50 20.98
CA ARG A 22 30.22 -8.65 21.51
C ARG A 22 30.99 -7.33 21.41
N ALA A 23 31.23 -6.72 22.56
CA ALA A 23 32.27 -5.70 22.74
C ALA A 23 33.62 -6.38 23.06
N GLY A 24 34.65 -6.08 22.27
CA GLY A 24 36.04 -6.29 22.62
C GLY A 24 36.73 -4.93 22.73
N ALA A 25 37.13 -4.55 23.94
CA ALA A 25 37.88 -3.34 24.22
C ALA A 25 39.39 -3.56 24.05
N GLY A 26 40.09 -2.58 23.47
CA GLY A 26 41.55 -2.55 23.34
C GLY A 26 42.11 -1.26 22.75
N ALA A 27 42.12 -0.20 23.59
CA ALA A 27 43.06 0.93 23.70
C ALA A 27 43.65 1.67 22.46
N ASP A 28 43.31 2.96 22.41
CA ASP A 28 44.12 4.18 22.19
C ASP A 28 45.19 4.24 21.08
N ALA A 29 44.92 5.10 20.07
CA ALA A 29 45.87 6.09 19.57
C ALA A 29 45.15 7.22 18.82
N ASP A 30 45.44 8.47 19.24
CA ASP A 30 45.13 9.72 18.55
C ASP A 30 45.46 9.69 17.06
N THR A 31 44.55 10.18 16.21
CA THR A 31 44.83 11.16 15.15
C THR A 31 43.53 11.76 14.62
N ASP A 32 43.43 13.09 14.73
CA ASP A 32 42.50 13.92 13.98
C ASP A 32 42.61 13.65 12.46
N ALA A 33 41.48 13.31 11.84
CA ALA A 33 41.26 13.49 10.42
C ALA A 33 39.75 13.60 10.19
N ASP A 34 39.28 14.83 10.00
CA ASP A 34 38.01 15.12 9.34
C ASP A 34 38.01 14.42 7.98
N ALA A 35 37.30 13.30 7.90
CA ALA A 35 36.96 12.64 6.65
C ALA A 35 35.44 12.75 6.52
N ASP A 36 35.04 13.89 5.98
CA ASP A 36 33.75 14.11 5.36
C ASP A 36 33.68 13.17 4.15
N THR A 37 33.22 11.94 4.36
CA THR A 37 32.87 11.02 3.26
C THR A 37 31.42 11.26 2.92
N ASP A 38 31.20 12.38 2.25
CA ASP A 38 30.07 12.58 1.38
C ASP A 38 30.26 11.62 0.20
N THR A 39 29.74 10.40 0.31
CA THR A 39 29.64 9.50 -0.85
C THR A 39 28.42 9.94 -1.64
N ASP A 40 28.58 11.07 -2.30
CA ASP A 40 27.71 11.55 -3.35
C ASP A 40 27.90 10.59 -4.54
N THR A 41 27.10 9.53 -4.59
CA THR A 41 26.99 8.65 -5.76
C THR A 41 26.08 9.29 -6.81
N ASP A 42 26.32 10.56 -7.11
CA ASP A 42 25.65 11.30 -8.17
C ASP A 42 26.11 10.70 -9.51
N THR A 43 25.43 9.63 -9.92
CA THR A 43 25.67 8.96 -11.18
C THR A 43 25.10 9.87 -12.26
N ALA A 44 25.98 10.68 -12.84
CA ALA A 44 25.63 11.67 -13.86
C ALA A 44 24.65 11.08 -14.89
N CYS A 45 23.56 11.81 -15.12
CA CYS A 45 22.48 11.36 -15.98
C CYS A 45 23.01 10.95 -17.37
N PRO A 46 22.88 9.67 -17.77
CA PRO A 46 23.39 9.21 -19.06
C PRO A 46 22.72 9.95 -20.23
N ASP A 47 23.47 10.14 -21.32
CA ASP A 47 22.92 10.74 -22.53
C ASP A 47 21.75 9.90 -23.06
N GLY A 48 20.61 10.54 -23.33
CA GLY A 48 19.39 9.88 -23.82
C GLY A 48 18.45 9.37 -22.71
N PHE A 49 18.84 9.47 -21.44
CA PHE A 49 18.02 9.01 -20.31
C PHE A 49 17.27 10.19 -19.69
N THR A 50 16.14 9.89 -19.04
CA THR A 50 15.46 10.82 -18.14
C THR A 50 15.78 10.47 -16.70
N CYS A 51 16.48 11.34 -15.98
CA CYS A 51 16.81 11.07 -14.58
C CYS A 51 15.75 11.65 -13.63
N VAL A 52 15.30 10.81 -12.70
CA VAL A 52 14.27 11.09 -11.70
C VAL A 52 14.94 11.14 -10.34
N GLU A 53 15.18 12.36 -9.86
CA GLU A 53 15.91 12.63 -8.61
C GLU A 53 15.00 12.86 -7.40
N SER A 54 13.69 12.92 -7.62
CA SER A 54 12.72 13.19 -6.56
C SER A 54 11.35 12.63 -6.91
N PHE A 55 10.65 12.15 -5.88
CA PHE A 55 9.29 11.64 -5.97
C PHE A 55 8.32 12.50 -5.13
N PRO A 56 7.04 12.60 -5.51
CA PRO A 56 6.44 12.03 -6.71
C PRO A 56 6.95 12.73 -7.99
N TRP A 57 6.94 11.99 -9.10
CA TRP A 57 7.35 12.46 -10.41
C TRP A 57 6.26 12.14 -11.44
N SER A 58 6.07 13.03 -12.41
CA SER A 58 5.23 12.75 -13.57
C SER A 58 5.80 13.37 -14.84
N GLY A 59 5.49 12.73 -15.97
CA GLY A 59 5.97 13.15 -17.28
C GLY A 59 5.27 12.42 -18.41
N ALA A 60 5.78 12.61 -19.62
CA ALA A 60 5.26 11.99 -20.83
C ALA A 60 6.41 11.59 -21.76
N GLY A 61 6.18 10.56 -22.57
CA GLY A 61 7.16 10.06 -23.53
C GLY A 61 6.52 9.54 -24.83
N ASP A 62 7.37 9.01 -25.72
CA ASP A 62 6.98 8.53 -27.04
C ASP A 62 7.96 7.43 -27.50
N THR A 63 7.51 6.17 -27.55
CA THR A 63 8.33 4.99 -27.94
C THR A 63 8.64 4.92 -29.43
N ARG A 64 8.24 5.94 -30.23
CA ARG A 64 8.71 6.14 -31.62
C ARG A 64 10.16 6.61 -31.70
N THR A 65 10.70 7.03 -30.56
CA THR A 65 12.08 7.47 -30.35
C THR A 65 12.58 6.82 -29.07
N GLY A 66 13.88 6.74 -28.87
CA GLY A 66 14.46 6.11 -27.68
C GLY A 66 15.92 6.44 -27.49
N ALA A 67 16.51 5.90 -26.43
CA ALA A 67 17.92 6.01 -26.15
C ALA A 67 18.74 5.23 -27.20
N ASP A 68 19.80 5.85 -27.74
CA ASP A 68 20.62 5.20 -28.76
C ASP A 68 21.44 4.04 -28.15
N GLY A 69 21.39 2.87 -28.78
CA GLY A 69 22.28 1.74 -28.48
C GLY A 69 21.80 0.79 -27.38
N LEU A 70 20.54 0.94 -26.97
CA LEU A 70 19.77 -0.12 -26.31
C LEU A 70 19.02 -0.93 -27.39
N ASP A 71 18.81 -2.21 -27.10
CA ASP A 71 18.21 -3.21 -28.00
C ASP A 71 17.55 -4.26 -27.09
N PHE A 72 16.58 -3.83 -26.30
CA PHE A 72 15.89 -4.62 -25.28
C PHE A 72 14.63 -5.28 -25.85
N ASP A 73 14.84 -6.20 -26.79
CA ASP A 73 13.72 -6.87 -27.49
C ASP A 73 12.89 -7.84 -26.59
N ALA A 74 13.38 -8.16 -25.40
CA ALA A 74 12.72 -9.06 -24.44
C ALA A 74 13.28 -8.87 -23.02
N TYR A 75 12.49 -9.26 -22.01
CA TYR A 75 12.81 -9.12 -20.59
C TYR A 75 12.61 -10.44 -19.85
N ASP A 76 13.38 -10.71 -18.78
CA ASP A 76 13.32 -11.99 -18.05
C ASP A 76 11.96 -12.25 -17.37
N CYS A 77 11.25 -11.18 -17.01
CA CYS A 77 9.88 -11.23 -16.52
C CYS A 77 8.86 -11.68 -17.60
N ALA A 78 9.22 -11.62 -18.88
CA ALA A 78 8.43 -12.13 -20.00
C ALA A 78 9.26 -12.45 -21.26
N PRO A 79 10.07 -13.52 -21.23
CA PRO A 79 11.10 -13.77 -22.24
C PRO A 79 10.55 -14.22 -23.60
N SER A 80 9.23 -14.39 -23.72
CA SER A 80 8.55 -14.76 -24.95
C SER A 80 7.77 -13.62 -25.60
N THR A 81 7.75 -12.45 -24.96
CA THR A 81 7.13 -11.26 -25.53
C THR A 81 8.18 -10.52 -26.37
N ASP A 82 7.79 -10.15 -27.58
CA ASP A 82 8.60 -9.37 -28.50
C ASP A 82 8.32 -7.89 -28.23
N GLU A 83 9.28 -7.21 -27.62
CA GLU A 83 9.27 -5.78 -27.30
C GLU A 83 10.24 -5.02 -28.22
N SER A 84 10.61 -5.58 -29.38
CA SER A 84 11.59 -4.94 -30.26
C SER A 84 11.14 -3.53 -30.65
N GLY A 85 11.99 -2.54 -30.42
CA GLY A 85 11.54 -1.16 -30.55
C GLY A 85 12.60 -0.12 -30.20
N ALA A 86 12.12 1.06 -29.80
CA ALA A 86 12.98 2.10 -29.26
C ALA A 86 12.59 2.33 -27.79
N GLU A 87 13.58 2.30 -26.92
CA GLU A 87 13.38 2.30 -25.47
C GLU A 87 13.45 3.71 -24.90
N GLN A 88 12.45 4.08 -24.10
CA GLN A 88 12.54 5.27 -23.25
C GLN A 88 13.00 4.85 -21.86
N VAL A 89 14.17 5.34 -21.45
CA VAL A 89 14.78 4.92 -20.18
C VAL A 89 14.74 6.04 -19.15
N TYR A 90 14.21 5.70 -17.98
CA TYR A 90 14.21 6.52 -16.80
C TYR A 90 15.20 5.94 -15.78
N GLN A 91 16.16 6.73 -15.34
CA GLN A 91 17.06 6.38 -14.23
C GLN A 91 16.49 6.99 -12.95
N LEU A 92 16.11 6.15 -12.00
CA LEU A 92 15.50 6.55 -10.74
C LEU A 92 16.57 6.57 -9.65
N ASN A 93 16.67 7.67 -8.91
CA ASN A 93 17.48 7.76 -7.71
C ASN A 93 16.59 7.63 -6.47
N VAL A 94 16.52 6.42 -5.93
CA VAL A 94 15.70 6.11 -4.76
C VAL A 94 16.50 6.40 -3.50
N ALA A 95 16.13 7.44 -2.76
CA ALA A 95 16.88 7.90 -1.59
C ALA A 95 16.69 7.04 -0.34
N THR A 96 15.57 6.33 -0.24
CA THR A 96 15.19 5.53 0.94
C THR A 96 14.36 4.34 0.48
N ASP A 97 14.52 3.21 1.17
CA ASP A 97 13.71 2.01 0.96
C ASP A 97 12.21 2.35 1.02
N GLY A 98 11.43 1.77 0.13
CA GLY A 98 9.99 2.01 0.08
C GLY A 98 9.31 1.30 -1.09
N PHE A 99 8.01 1.50 -1.21
CA PHE A 99 7.21 0.92 -2.29
C PHE A 99 7.20 1.87 -3.51
N LEU A 100 7.78 1.44 -4.62
CA LEU A 100 7.75 2.16 -5.90
C LEU A 100 6.52 1.72 -6.68
N ALA A 101 5.64 2.68 -6.99
CA ALA A 101 4.54 2.53 -7.92
C ALA A 101 4.85 3.30 -9.21
N ILE A 102 4.61 2.67 -10.35
CA ILE A 102 4.74 3.24 -11.68
C ILE A 102 3.40 3.06 -12.37
N SER A 103 2.70 4.16 -12.65
CA SER A 103 1.42 4.15 -13.37
C SER A 103 1.60 4.70 -14.77
N LEU A 104 1.03 3.98 -15.74
CA LEU A 104 1.14 4.25 -17.16
C LEU A 104 -0.24 4.51 -17.76
N GLU A 105 -0.38 5.64 -18.46
CA GLU A 105 -1.52 5.89 -19.33
C GLU A 105 -1.06 6.09 -20.77
N GLU A 106 -1.54 5.24 -21.67
CA GLU A 106 -1.19 5.28 -23.08
C GLU A 106 -2.08 6.26 -23.87
N ASP A 107 -1.49 6.98 -24.82
CA ASP A 107 -2.18 7.74 -25.86
C ASP A 107 -1.87 7.11 -27.22
N GLY A 108 -2.39 5.89 -27.38
CA GLY A 108 -2.20 5.01 -28.53
C GLY A 108 -0.90 4.21 -28.49
N GLY A 109 -0.93 3.03 -29.12
CA GLY A 109 0.13 2.02 -28.99
C GLY A 109 -0.28 0.93 -28.00
N ASP A 110 0.69 0.09 -27.65
CA ASP A 110 0.69 -0.88 -26.55
C ASP A 110 2.10 -0.78 -25.95
N VAL A 111 2.25 0.20 -25.07
CA VAL A 111 3.49 0.54 -24.37
C VAL A 111 3.44 -0.11 -23.00
N ASP A 112 4.48 -0.84 -22.64
CA ASP A 112 4.60 -1.48 -21.35
C ASP A 112 5.65 -0.78 -20.48
N ALA A 113 5.41 -0.78 -19.17
CA ALA A 113 6.41 -0.37 -18.19
C ALA A 113 7.21 -1.60 -17.73
N HIS A 114 8.54 -1.47 -17.70
CA HIS A 114 9.46 -2.49 -17.19
C HIS A 114 10.33 -1.90 -16.08
N LEU A 115 10.18 -2.42 -14.86
CA LEU A 115 11.02 -2.04 -13.72
C LEU A 115 12.23 -2.98 -13.63
N LEU A 116 13.44 -2.43 -13.73
CA LEU A 116 14.70 -3.19 -13.70
C LEU A 116 15.57 -2.79 -12.51
N ALA A 117 16.19 -3.80 -11.87
CA ALA A 117 17.14 -3.60 -10.77
C ALA A 117 18.53 -3.12 -11.26
N SER A 118 18.84 -3.35 -12.53
CA SER A 118 20.01 -2.79 -13.21
C SER A 118 19.66 -2.54 -14.68
N LEU A 119 20.55 -1.87 -15.43
CA LEU A 119 20.33 -1.66 -16.87
C LEU A 119 20.69 -2.93 -17.67
N ASP A 120 19.98 -4.02 -17.36
CA ASP A 120 20.06 -5.35 -17.96
C ASP A 120 18.63 -5.92 -18.01
N PRO A 121 18.08 -6.32 -19.17
CA PRO A 121 16.73 -6.86 -19.27
C PRO A 121 16.55 -8.19 -18.52
N ASP A 122 17.63 -8.89 -18.19
CA ASP A 122 17.62 -10.09 -17.35
C ASP A 122 17.34 -9.73 -15.86
N ASP A 123 17.56 -8.48 -15.46
CA ASP A 123 17.30 -7.98 -14.09
C ASP A 123 15.88 -7.37 -13.95
N CYS A 124 14.92 -7.81 -14.78
CA CYS A 124 13.53 -7.37 -14.69
C CYS A 124 12.86 -7.81 -13.39
N VAL A 125 12.35 -6.85 -12.63
CA VAL A 125 11.67 -7.07 -11.35
C VAL A 125 10.16 -7.15 -11.54
N ASP A 126 9.59 -6.27 -12.36
CA ASP A 126 8.16 -6.27 -12.65
C ASP A 126 7.86 -5.62 -14.02
N ARG A 127 6.73 -5.97 -14.62
CA ARG A 127 6.24 -5.34 -15.86
C ARG A 127 4.71 -5.31 -15.95
N GLY A 128 4.19 -4.39 -16.76
CA GLY A 128 2.78 -4.42 -17.15
C GLY A 128 2.32 -3.25 -18.02
N ASN A 129 1.16 -3.44 -18.65
CA ASN A 129 0.53 -2.48 -19.57
C ASN A 129 -0.05 -1.24 -18.85
N GLY A 130 -0.53 -1.41 -17.62
CA GLY A 130 -1.03 -0.29 -16.79
C GLY A 130 0.03 0.33 -15.89
N GLY A 131 1.22 -0.30 -15.82
CA GLY A 131 2.23 0.06 -14.84
C GLY A 131 3.03 -1.13 -14.32
N ALA A 132 3.95 -0.84 -13.40
CA ALA A 132 4.77 -1.80 -12.69
C ALA A 132 4.96 -1.33 -11.24
N ALA A 133 5.23 -2.24 -10.31
CA ALA A 133 5.46 -1.88 -8.93
C ALA A 133 6.31 -2.90 -8.18
N SER A 134 7.04 -2.42 -7.18
CA SER A 134 7.72 -3.29 -6.23
C SER A 134 8.19 -2.54 -5.00
N TRP A 135 8.40 -3.28 -3.91
CA TRP A 135 9.32 -2.81 -2.88
C TRP A 135 10.74 -2.65 -3.43
N VAL A 136 11.31 -1.46 -3.28
CA VAL A 136 12.66 -1.11 -3.74
C VAL A 136 13.54 -0.68 -2.56
N THR A 137 14.85 -0.90 -2.70
CA THR A 137 15.85 -0.42 -1.75
C THR A 137 16.48 0.87 -2.26
N ALA A 138 17.04 1.67 -1.35
CA ALA A 138 17.76 2.87 -1.68
C ALA A 138 18.91 2.57 -2.67
N GLY A 139 18.96 3.34 -3.76
CA GLY A 139 19.91 3.13 -4.85
C GLY A 139 19.34 3.52 -6.21
N THR A 140 20.06 3.14 -7.25
CA THR A 140 19.66 3.39 -8.64
C THR A 140 18.79 2.25 -9.16
N TRP A 141 17.64 2.63 -9.73
CA TRP A 141 16.69 1.75 -10.41
C TRP A 141 16.43 2.26 -11.82
N TYR A 142 15.89 1.41 -12.69
CA TYR A 142 15.55 1.80 -14.05
C TYR A 142 14.10 1.45 -14.36
N VAL A 143 13.42 2.39 -15.02
CA VAL A 143 12.14 2.11 -15.67
C VAL A 143 12.36 2.25 -17.16
N VAL A 144 12.07 1.19 -17.90
CA VAL A 144 12.11 1.19 -19.36
C VAL A 144 10.68 1.15 -19.86
N MET A 145 10.32 2.11 -20.70
CA MET A 145 9.05 2.09 -21.42
C MET A 145 9.34 1.60 -22.82
N ASP A 146 8.65 0.53 -23.19
CA ASP A 146 8.89 -0.20 -24.44
C ASP A 146 7.59 -0.56 -25.14
N SER A 147 7.64 -0.84 -26.43
CA SER A 147 6.44 -1.15 -27.22
C SER A 147 6.35 -2.62 -27.61
N TRP A 148 5.15 -3.19 -27.47
CA TRP A 148 4.89 -4.55 -27.88
C TRP A 148 4.84 -4.70 -29.41
N VAL A 149 5.36 -5.81 -29.93
CA VAL A 149 5.27 -6.20 -31.33
C VAL A 149 4.17 -7.25 -31.54
N ASN A 150 3.21 -6.92 -32.41
CA ASN A 150 2.07 -7.78 -32.65
C ASN A 150 2.41 -9.03 -33.49
N GLY A 151 1.45 -9.95 -33.62
CA GLY A 151 1.64 -11.20 -34.37
C GLY A 151 1.93 -11.05 -35.88
N ASP A 152 1.72 -9.86 -36.44
CA ASP A 152 2.07 -9.53 -37.82
C ASP A 152 3.48 -8.90 -37.95
N GLY A 153 4.18 -8.71 -36.83
CA GLY A 153 5.51 -8.10 -36.75
C GLY A 153 5.48 -6.57 -36.77
N GLU A 154 4.35 -5.96 -36.39
CA GLU A 154 4.20 -4.50 -36.31
C GLU A 154 4.34 -4.03 -34.85
N SER A 155 5.34 -3.19 -34.58
CA SER A 155 5.49 -2.51 -33.28
C SER A 155 4.29 -1.59 -33.02
N GLN A 156 3.79 -1.64 -31.78
CA GLN A 156 2.70 -0.82 -31.28
C GLN A 156 3.23 0.44 -30.58
N GLU A 157 4.11 1.17 -31.25
CA GLU A 157 4.72 2.40 -30.75
C GLU A 157 3.71 3.54 -30.45
N GLY A 158 3.93 4.24 -29.34
CA GLY A 158 2.90 5.01 -28.66
C GLY A 158 3.39 6.23 -27.91
N ARG A 159 2.49 7.19 -27.69
CA ARG A 159 2.70 8.25 -26.67
C ARG A 159 2.18 7.73 -25.35
N TYR A 160 2.70 8.25 -24.25
CA TYR A 160 2.22 7.89 -22.93
C TYR A 160 2.42 9.02 -21.92
N GLN A 161 1.69 8.93 -20.81
CA GLN A 161 1.92 9.65 -19.57
C GLN A 161 2.34 8.67 -18.48
N LEU A 162 3.22 9.12 -17.59
CA LEU A 162 3.84 8.29 -16.57
C LEU A 162 3.79 9.04 -15.23
N TRP A 163 3.40 8.33 -14.18
CA TRP A 163 3.50 8.76 -12.78
C TRP A 163 4.33 7.76 -12.02
N MET A 164 5.24 8.27 -11.20
CA MET A 164 6.08 7.44 -10.34
C MET A 164 6.14 8.05 -8.96
N ASN A 165 6.00 7.21 -7.94
CA ASN A 165 6.17 7.62 -6.56
C ASN A 165 6.76 6.49 -5.72
N VAL A 166 7.57 6.88 -4.74
CA VAL A 166 8.11 5.97 -3.72
C VAL A 166 7.41 6.29 -2.40
N THR A 167 6.56 5.39 -1.93
CA THR A 167 5.89 5.52 -0.64
C THR A 167 6.75 4.88 0.45
N THR A 168 7.17 5.67 1.43
CA THR A 168 7.90 5.21 2.61
C THR A 168 6.95 5.02 3.79
N PRO A 169 7.28 4.15 4.76
CA PRO A 169 6.52 4.01 6.01
C PRO A 169 6.28 5.34 6.76
N GLU A 170 7.17 6.31 6.60
CA GLU A 170 7.10 7.61 7.26
C GLU A 170 6.19 8.62 6.55
N ALA A 171 5.76 8.35 5.31
CA ALA A 171 5.13 9.34 4.41
C ALA A 171 3.91 10.04 5.01
N TYR A 172 3.09 9.31 5.77
CA TYR A 172 1.79 9.78 6.26
C TYR A 172 1.68 9.91 7.79
N VAL A 173 2.81 9.86 8.52
CA VAL A 173 2.83 10.00 9.99
C VAL A 173 2.27 11.35 10.45
N ALA A 174 2.54 12.41 9.69
CA ALA A 174 2.00 13.74 9.99
C ALA A 174 0.46 13.80 9.89
N GLN A 175 -0.15 12.86 9.15
CA GLN A 175 -1.59 12.70 8.98
C GLN A 175 -2.17 11.60 9.89
N GLY A 176 -1.38 11.10 10.84
CA GLY A 176 -1.82 10.21 11.89
C GLY A 176 -1.78 8.71 11.55
N LEU A 177 -1.35 8.34 10.34
CA LEU A 177 -1.13 6.93 9.99
C LEU A 177 0.16 6.46 10.65
N ASP A 178 0.08 5.38 11.41
CA ASP A 178 1.22 4.80 12.11
C ASP A 178 2.20 4.18 11.09
N ALA A 179 3.50 4.42 11.28
CA ALA A 179 4.52 3.99 10.33
C ALA A 179 4.64 2.47 10.26
N ASP A 180 4.53 1.76 11.39
CA ASP A 180 4.61 0.30 11.43
C ASP A 180 3.37 -0.31 10.76
N VAL A 181 2.21 0.34 10.89
CA VAL A 181 0.97 -0.07 10.19
C VAL A 181 1.10 0.15 8.68
N LEU A 182 1.66 1.28 8.24
CA LEU A 182 1.88 1.53 6.81
C LEU A 182 2.92 0.56 6.22
N ASP A 183 4.00 0.26 6.94
CA ASP A 183 5.02 -0.71 6.50
C ASP A 183 4.41 -2.09 6.23
N LEU A 184 3.60 -2.59 7.17
CA LEU A 184 2.82 -3.81 6.99
C LEU A 184 1.83 -3.69 5.83
N GLY A 185 1.13 -2.55 5.71
CA GLY A 185 0.17 -2.32 4.63
C GLY A 185 0.81 -2.30 3.24
N LEU A 186 2.00 -1.71 3.10
CA LEU A 186 2.76 -1.72 1.85
C LEU A 186 3.27 -3.13 1.52
N THR A 187 3.65 -3.92 2.53
CA THR A 187 3.97 -5.35 2.33
C THR A 187 2.76 -6.12 1.81
N VAL A 188 1.57 -5.89 2.38
CA VAL A 188 0.32 -6.50 1.92
C VAL A 188 0.01 -6.10 0.48
N PHE A 189 0.15 -4.81 0.15
CA PHE A 189 -0.10 -4.30 -1.19
C PHE A 189 0.88 -4.90 -2.21
N ASP A 190 2.18 -4.94 -1.91
CA ASP A 190 3.22 -5.53 -2.77
C ASP A 190 2.93 -7.01 -3.07
N ASN A 191 2.54 -7.78 -2.06
CA ASN A 191 2.14 -9.18 -2.24
C ASN A 191 0.88 -9.34 -3.10
N ALA A 192 -0.11 -8.44 -2.94
CA ALA A 192 -1.33 -8.45 -3.73
C ALA A 192 -1.11 -8.03 -5.19
N TRP A 193 -0.25 -7.04 -5.42
CA TRP A 193 0.19 -6.64 -6.76
C TRP A 193 0.85 -7.81 -7.49
N LYS A 194 1.83 -8.46 -6.87
CA LYS A 194 2.53 -9.63 -7.42
C LYS A 194 1.60 -10.83 -7.67
N ALA A 195 0.52 -10.95 -6.91
CA ALA A 195 -0.50 -11.98 -7.11
C ALA A 195 -1.47 -11.67 -8.26
N GLY A 196 -1.47 -10.44 -8.79
CA GLY A 196 -2.43 -9.96 -9.80
C GLY A 196 -3.82 -9.72 -9.21
N ASP A 197 -3.91 -9.44 -7.91
CA ASP A 197 -5.20 -9.20 -7.25
C ASP A 197 -5.75 -7.79 -7.53
N THR A 198 -4.89 -6.88 -7.98
CA THR A 198 -5.25 -5.52 -8.42
C THR A 198 -4.35 -5.03 -9.54
N GLU A 199 -4.85 -4.09 -10.33
CA GLU A 199 -4.10 -3.26 -11.29
C GLU A 199 -4.23 -1.76 -10.92
N ARG A 200 -4.76 -1.46 -9.73
CA ARG A 200 -5.06 -0.11 -9.23
C ARG A 200 -4.06 0.29 -8.16
N PHE A 201 -3.70 1.58 -8.14
CA PHE A 201 -2.78 2.13 -7.14
C PHE A 201 -3.49 2.84 -5.99
N GLU A 202 -4.82 2.98 -6.05
CA GLU A 202 -5.62 3.46 -4.93
C GLU A 202 -5.72 2.36 -3.86
N TYR A 203 -5.20 2.66 -2.66
CA TYR A 203 -5.12 1.73 -1.56
C TYR A 203 -5.70 2.34 -0.28
N THR A 204 -6.64 1.65 0.34
CA THR A 204 -7.24 2.07 1.61
C THR A 204 -6.75 1.22 2.77
N VAL A 205 -6.24 1.86 3.82
CA VAL A 205 -5.82 1.26 5.08
C VAL A 205 -6.75 1.71 6.20
N ILE A 206 -7.32 0.77 6.95
CA ILE A 206 -7.99 1.04 8.24
C ILE A 206 -7.12 0.51 9.38
N ASP A 207 -6.87 1.34 10.39
CA ASP A 207 -6.25 0.94 11.65
C ASP A 207 -7.30 0.86 12.77
N PHE A 208 -7.85 -0.32 13.01
CA PHE A 208 -8.83 -0.52 14.09
C PHE A 208 -8.21 -0.49 15.49
N SER A 209 -6.87 -0.42 15.63
CA SER A 209 -6.24 -0.19 16.93
C SER A 209 -6.51 1.23 17.46
N LYS A 210 -6.92 2.15 16.57
CA LYS A 210 -7.33 3.51 16.92
C LYS A 210 -8.81 3.62 17.31
N PRO A 211 -9.14 4.56 18.21
CA PRO A 211 -10.51 4.77 18.63
C PRO A 211 -11.33 5.42 17.50
N SER A 212 -12.65 5.20 17.51
CA SER A 212 -13.53 5.67 16.43
C SER A 212 -13.74 7.18 16.39
N ASP A 213 -13.41 7.91 17.46
CA ASP A 213 -13.41 9.37 17.53
C ASP A 213 -12.15 10.01 16.91
N GLU A 214 -11.21 9.21 16.39
CA GLU A 214 -10.02 9.65 15.68
C GLU A 214 -10.01 9.15 14.22
N HIS A 215 -9.34 9.89 13.35
CA HIS A 215 -9.12 9.45 11.97
C HIS A 215 -8.32 8.13 12.00
N ARG A 216 -8.89 7.11 11.36
CA ARG A 216 -8.33 5.74 11.37
C ARG A 216 -8.50 5.00 10.05
N GLN A 217 -8.88 5.71 9.00
CA GLN A 217 -8.88 5.24 7.63
C GLN A 217 -8.10 6.23 6.77
N TRP A 218 -7.20 5.72 5.94
CA TRP A 218 -6.46 6.50 4.96
C TRP A 218 -6.59 5.85 3.60
N THR A 219 -6.89 6.63 2.58
CA THR A 219 -6.90 6.17 1.19
C THR A 219 -5.84 6.97 0.45
N ILE A 220 -4.93 6.27 -0.18
CA ILE A 220 -3.70 6.80 -0.78
C ILE A 220 -3.70 6.39 -2.24
N ASP A 221 -3.37 7.32 -3.13
CA ASP A 221 -2.91 7.00 -4.48
C ASP A 221 -1.41 6.73 -4.40
N LEU A 222 -1.00 5.48 -4.57
CA LEU A 222 0.41 5.10 -4.48
C LEU A 222 1.24 5.60 -5.67
N ALA A 223 0.62 5.85 -6.82
CA ALA A 223 1.31 6.25 -8.05
C ALA A 223 1.79 7.71 -8.03
N ASP A 224 1.05 8.59 -7.36
CA ASP A 224 1.43 10.01 -7.20
C ASP A 224 1.67 10.45 -5.75
N GLY A 225 1.45 9.56 -4.78
CA GLY A 225 1.68 9.81 -3.35
C GLY A 225 0.62 10.71 -2.71
N SER A 226 -0.53 10.91 -3.36
CA SER A 226 -1.61 11.73 -2.83
C SER A 226 -2.34 10.99 -1.72
N LEU A 227 -2.47 11.65 -0.56
CA LEU A 227 -3.46 11.26 0.43
C LEU A 227 -4.84 11.74 0.00
N LEU A 228 -5.65 10.85 -0.58
CA LEU A 228 -7.00 11.15 -1.07
C LEU A 228 -7.95 11.38 0.10
N TYR A 229 -7.91 10.52 1.12
CA TYR A 229 -8.81 10.58 2.26
C TYR A 229 -8.10 10.27 3.58
N SER A 230 -8.51 10.95 4.64
CA SER A 230 -8.22 10.60 6.03
C SER A 230 -9.53 10.75 6.82
N LEU A 231 -10.12 9.64 7.25
CA LEU A 231 -11.52 9.60 7.70
C LEU A 231 -11.69 8.98 9.08
N LEU A 232 -12.75 9.44 9.74
CA LEU A 232 -13.46 8.71 10.78
C LEU A 232 -14.18 7.52 10.13
N VAL A 233 -14.06 6.32 10.72
CA VAL A 233 -14.76 5.12 10.22
C VAL A 233 -15.35 4.33 11.37
N ALA A 234 -16.63 3.97 11.29
CA ALA A 234 -17.32 3.14 12.28
C ALA A 234 -16.96 1.66 12.12
N HIS A 235 -17.00 0.92 13.23
CA HIS A 235 -16.85 -0.53 13.26
C HIS A 235 -18.19 -1.23 13.54
N GLY A 236 -18.23 -2.55 13.37
CA GLY A 236 -19.39 -3.37 13.70
C GLY A 236 -19.71 -3.40 15.20
N GLU A 237 -20.99 -3.46 15.56
CA GLU A 237 -21.44 -3.49 16.96
C GLU A 237 -20.82 -4.64 17.76
N GLY A 238 -20.68 -5.81 17.12
CA GLY A 238 -20.07 -6.99 17.73
C GLY A 238 -18.56 -6.88 17.94
N SER A 239 -17.89 -5.92 17.28
CA SER A 239 -16.44 -5.70 17.43
C SER A 239 -16.07 -4.78 18.58
N GLY A 240 -17.03 -4.01 19.11
CA GLY A 240 -16.72 -2.95 20.05
C GLY A 240 -16.29 -3.47 21.42
N SER A 241 -15.27 -2.84 21.99
CA SER A 241 -14.73 -3.22 23.31
C SER A 241 -15.76 -3.06 24.42
N ASP A 242 -15.75 -4.01 25.37
CA ASP A 242 -16.53 -3.93 26.62
C ASP A 242 -16.07 -2.76 27.51
N SER A 243 -14.80 -2.36 27.38
CA SER A 243 -14.17 -1.39 28.28
C SER A 243 -14.28 0.06 27.79
N ASP A 244 -14.37 0.26 26.48
CA ASP A 244 -14.45 1.58 25.86
C ASP A 244 -15.16 1.48 24.51
N PRO A 245 -16.32 2.14 24.32
CA PRO A 245 -17.11 1.96 23.13
C PRO A 245 -16.46 2.47 21.84
N ARG A 246 -15.39 3.26 21.93
CA ARG A 246 -14.62 3.80 20.80
C ARG A 246 -13.78 2.76 20.09
N TYR A 247 -13.31 1.75 20.82
CA TYR A 247 -12.38 0.76 20.30
C TYR A 247 -13.10 -0.46 19.75
N ALA A 248 -12.54 -1.05 18.69
CA ALA A 248 -12.86 -2.40 18.27
C ALA A 248 -11.70 -3.32 18.69
N ASP A 249 -11.99 -4.44 19.34
CA ASP A 249 -10.96 -5.37 19.82
C ASP A 249 -11.25 -6.84 19.47
N THR A 250 -12.37 -7.11 18.81
CA THR A 250 -12.80 -8.45 18.39
C THR A 250 -13.30 -8.41 16.96
N PHE A 251 -12.92 -9.41 16.16
CA PHE A 251 -13.23 -9.47 14.73
C PHE A 251 -13.68 -10.88 14.36
N SER A 252 -14.44 -11.03 13.28
CA SER A 252 -14.94 -12.33 12.87
C SER A 252 -15.25 -12.41 11.39
N ASN A 253 -15.08 -13.61 10.85
CA ASN A 253 -15.51 -14.00 9.51
C ASN A 253 -16.89 -14.69 9.52
N GLU A 254 -17.54 -14.82 10.68
CA GLU A 254 -18.81 -15.54 10.82
C GLU A 254 -20.02 -14.66 10.48
N ASP A 255 -20.97 -15.24 9.74
CA ASP A 255 -22.25 -14.60 9.45
C ASP A 255 -23.09 -14.36 10.72
N GLY A 256 -23.74 -13.20 10.78
CA GLY A 256 -24.53 -12.79 11.96
C GLY A 256 -23.72 -12.40 13.20
N SER A 257 -22.38 -12.39 13.14
CA SER A 257 -21.53 -11.92 14.25
C SER A 257 -21.65 -10.41 14.52
N HIS A 258 -22.05 -9.64 13.50
CA HIS A 258 -22.06 -8.17 13.47
C HIS A 258 -20.68 -7.55 13.78
N MET A 259 -19.61 -8.32 13.63
CA MET A 259 -18.22 -7.89 13.79
C MET A 259 -17.66 -7.40 12.45
N SER A 260 -16.73 -6.45 12.51
CA SER A 260 -15.92 -6.07 11.36
C SER A 260 -14.97 -7.21 10.96
N SER A 261 -14.54 -7.18 9.70
CA SER A 261 -13.55 -8.11 9.13
C SER A 261 -12.18 -7.47 9.10
N LEU A 262 -11.13 -8.22 9.44
CA LEU A 262 -9.74 -7.83 9.20
C LEU A 262 -9.26 -8.33 7.83
N GLY A 263 -8.04 -7.97 7.47
CA GLY A 263 -7.35 -8.47 6.29
C GLY A 263 -7.67 -7.70 5.01
N LEU A 264 -7.15 -8.22 3.91
CA LEU A 264 -7.22 -7.63 2.59
C LEU A 264 -8.52 -7.98 1.88
N MET A 265 -9.15 -6.95 1.33
CA MET A 265 -10.36 -7.03 0.52
C MET A 265 -10.15 -6.25 -0.77
N ARG A 266 -10.82 -6.69 -1.83
CA ARG A 266 -10.89 -5.98 -3.10
C ARG A 266 -12.23 -5.28 -3.23
N THR A 267 -12.24 -4.05 -3.72
CA THR A 267 -13.46 -3.35 -4.04
C THR A 267 -14.09 -3.95 -5.30
N ALA A 268 -15.38 -4.24 -5.23
CA ALA A 268 -16.16 -4.71 -6.36
C ALA A 268 -17.11 -3.59 -6.84
N GLY A 269 -18.30 -3.95 -7.33
CA GLY A 269 -19.26 -2.96 -7.79
C GLY A 269 -19.97 -2.21 -6.66
N ARG A 270 -20.38 -0.98 -6.96
CA ARG A 270 -21.30 -0.19 -6.14
C ARG A 270 -22.77 -0.51 -6.40
N TYR A 271 -23.63 -0.27 -5.41
CA TYR A 271 -25.08 -0.34 -5.56
C TYR A 271 -25.80 0.65 -4.65
N GLN A 272 -27.09 0.86 -4.93
CA GLN A 272 -27.98 1.66 -4.11
C GLN A 272 -28.82 0.75 -3.20
N GLY A 273 -28.54 0.76 -1.90
CA GLY A 273 -29.21 -0.06 -0.88
C GLY A 273 -30.01 0.75 0.14
N SER A 274 -30.37 0.10 1.25
CA SER A 274 -31.03 0.77 2.39
C SER A 274 -30.15 1.81 3.08
N ASN A 275 -28.83 1.65 2.98
CA ASN A 275 -27.82 2.55 3.55
C ASN A 275 -27.40 3.65 2.56
N GLY A 276 -28.10 3.80 1.44
CA GLY A 276 -27.68 4.74 0.40
C GLY A 276 -26.76 4.08 -0.63
N LEU A 277 -25.82 4.87 -1.15
CA LEU A 277 -24.73 4.37 -1.98
C LEU A 277 -23.85 3.42 -1.14
N SER A 278 -23.51 2.27 -1.67
CA SER A 278 -22.67 1.27 -0.98
C SER A 278 -21.72 0.60 -1.95
N LEU A 279 -20.49 0.35 -1.49
CA LEU A 279 -19.43 -0.31 -2.25
C LEU A 279 -19.17 -1.70 -1.68
N THR A 280 -19.30 -2.71 -2.53
CA THR A 280 -19.09 -4.11 -2.13
C THR A 280 -17.62 -4.41 -1.89
N LEU A 281 -17.31 -5.16 -0.82
CA LEU A 281 -15.97 -5.66 -0.53
C LEU A 281 -15.93 -7.19 -0.67
N GLU A 282 -15.03 -7.67 -1.52
CA GLU A 282 -14.70 -9.09 -1.69
C GLU A 282 -13.49 -9.43 -0.82
N GLY A 283 -13.61 -10.39 0.09
CA GLY A 283 -12.48 -10.81 0.93
C GLY A 283 -11.53 -11.74 0.19
N LEU A 284 -10.23 -11.47 0.27
CA LEU A 284 -9.19 -12.23 -0.43
C LEU A 284 -8.52 -13.29 0.45
N GLU A 285 -8.75 -13.27 1.77
CA GLU A 285 -8.05 -14.11 2.74
C GLU A 285 -8.94 -15.22 3.28
N ARG A 286 -8.65 -16.45 2.86
CA ARG A 286 -9.39 -17.66 3.26
C ARG A 286 -9.36 -17.86 4.77
N GLY A 287 -10.53 -17.91 5.39
CA GLY A 287 -10.67 -18.11 6.84
C GLY A 287 -10.62 -16.81 7.65
N ILE A 288 -10.11 -15.72 7.08
CA ILE A 288 -10.02 -14.40 7.73
C ILE A 288 -11.16 -13.49 7.28
N ASN A 289 -11.38 -13.37 5.96
CA ASN A 289 -12.42 -12.50 5.42
C ASN A 289 -13.10 -13.03 4.15
N ASP A 290 -12.85 -14.27 3.72
CA ASP A 290 -13.48 -14.88 2.54
C ASP A 290 -15.02 -14.95 2.59
N ALA A 291 -15.66 -14.68 3.74
CA ALA A 291 -17.11 -14.52 3.84
C ALA A 291 -17.60 -13.06 3.77
N ALA A 292 -16.73 -12.07 3.55
CA ALA A 292 -17.07 -10.64 3.60
C ALA A 292 -18.22 -10.28 2.66
N GLU A 293 -18.15 -10.68 1.38
CA GLU A 293 -19.23 -10.41 0.41
C GLU A 293 -20.53 -11.12 0.81
N ALA A 294 -20.46 -12.40 1.20
CA ALA A 294 -21.62 -13.19 1.63
C ALA A 294 -22.30 -12.61 2.88
N ARG A 295 -21.52 -11.95 3.75
CA ARG A 295 -21.97 -11.22 4.94
C ARG A 295 -22.45 -9.80 4.63
N ALA A 296 -22.45 -9.40 3.36
CA ALA A 296 -22.77 -8.05 2.89
C ALA A 296 -21.93 -6.96 3.59
N ILE A 297 -20.65 -7.24 3.80
CA ILE A 297 -19.69 -6.21 4.25
C ILE A 297 -19.44 -5.26 3.09
N VAL A 298 -19.77 -3.98 3.31
CA VAL A 298 -19.70 -2.91 2.31
C VAL A 298 -19.18 -1.63 2.94
N VAL A 299 -18.61 -0.74 2.15
CA VAL A 299 -18.38 0.66 2.57
C VAL A 299 -19.66 1.45 2.31
N HIS A 300 -20.14 2.22 3.28
CA HIS A 300 -21.33 3.07 3.10
C HIS A 300 -21.29 4.33 3.96
N GLY A 301 -22.11 5.32 3.61
CA GLY A 301 -22.31 6.53 4.42
C GLY A 301 -23.25 6.26 5.60
N ALA A 302 -23.04 6.93 6.73
CA ALA A 302 -23.98 6.89 7.86
C ALA A 302 -23.99 8.18 8.68
N ASP A 303 -25.19 8.66 9.06
CA ASP A 303 -25.34 9.87 9.89
C ASP A 303 -24.67 9.77 11.27
N TYR A 304 -24.37 8.54 11.71
CA TYR A 304 -23.64 8.27 12.95
C TYR A 304 -22.11 8.18 12.78
N ALA A 305 -21.61 8.34 11.56
CA ALA A 305 -20.21 8.26 11.20
C ALA A 305 -19.63 9.64 10.82
N THR A 306 -20.01 10.68 11.56
CA THR A 306 -19.65 12.09 11.29
C THR A 306 -18.96 12.72 12.50
N GLN A 307 -18.21 13.82 12.28
CA GLN A 307 -17.60 14.58 13.37
C GLN A 307 -18.66 15.17 14.32
N ASP A 308 -19.80 15.65 13.80
CA ASP A 308 -20.90 16.15 14.62
C ASP A 308 -21.42 15.07 15.59
N PHE A 309 -21.48 13.81 15.15
CA PHE A 309 -21.86 12.70 16.01
C PHE A 309 -20.80 12.43 17.10
N VAL A 310 -19.51 12.52 16.77
CA VAL A 310 -18.43 12.42 17.76
C VAL A 310 -18.52 13.56 18.78
N ASP A 311 -18.80 14.78 18.36
CA ASP A 311 -18.91 15.94 19.25
C ASP A 311 -20.08 15.79 20.25
N ASP A 312 -21.19 15.17 19.82
CA ASP A 312 -22.38 14.97 20.64
C ASP A 312 -22.29 13.73 21.56
N TYR A 313 -21.70 12.62 21.09
CA TYR A 313 -21.73 11.32 21.76
C TYR A 313 -20.37 10.82 22.26
N GLY A 314 -19.27 11.43 21.80
CA GLY A 314 -17.89 11.10 22.16
C GLY A 314 -17.27 9.94 21.38
N TYR A 315 -17.97 9.36 20.41
CA TYR A 315 -17.54 8.25 19.55
C TYR A 315 -18.51 8.10 18.37
N LEU A 316 -18.10 7.47 17.26
CA LEU A 316 -19.02 7.16 16.16
C LEU A 316 -20.05 6.10 16.58
N GLY A 317 -21.21 6.07 15.93
CA GLY A 317 -22.11 4.93 16.02
C GLY A 317 -21.48 3.64 15.49
N ARG A 318 -22.26 2.56 15.51
CA ARG A 318 -21.79 1.23 15.09
C ARG A 318 -22.65 0.64 13.99
N SER A 319 -22.00 -0.01 13.04
CA SER A 319 -22.64 -0.75 11.96
C SER A 319 -22.87 -2.22 12.38
N TRP A 320 -23.22 -3.10 11.43
CA TRP A 320 -23.22 -4.55 11.63
C TRP A 320 -21.99 -5.24 11.00
N GLY A 321 -20.87 -4.52 10.93
CA GLY A 321 -19.58 -5.02 10.46
C GLY A 321 -18.96 -4.15 9.37
N CYS A 322 -19.81 -3.47 8.60
CA CYS A 322 -19.43 -2.55 7.53
C CYS A 322 -18.58 -1.37 8.01
N PRO A 323 -17.50 -1.01 7.30
CA PRO A 323 -16.89 0.31 7.42
C PRO A 323 -17.92 1.38 7.05
N ALA A 324 -18.33 2.19 8.03
CA ALA A 324 -19.27 3.30 7.81
C ALA A 324 -18.54 4.63 7.93
N VAL A 325 -18.69 5.50 6.93
CA VAL A 325 -18.01 6.80 6.84
C VAL A 325 -19.02 7.95 6.74
N ASP A 326 -18.52 9.18 6.72
CA ASP A 326 -19.34 10.38 6.57
C ASP A 326 -20.16 10.32 5.25
N PRO A 327 -21.50 10.52 5.30
CA PRO A 327 -22.34 10.57 4.11
C PRO A 327 -21.93 11.62 3.08
N ASP A 328 -21.24 12.68 3.48
CA ASP A 328 -20.79 13.73 2.55
C ASP A 328 -19.59 13.27 1.71
N VAL A 329 -18.84 12.26 2.16
CA VAL A 329 -17.62 11.75 1.48
C VAL A 329 -17.90 10.51 0.64
N ILE A 330 -18.95 9.73 0.95
CA ILE A 330 -19.15 8.39 0.35
C ILE A 330 -19.20 8.39 -1.18
N SER A 331 -19.74 9.44 -1.82
CA SER A 331 -19.83 9.48 -3.28
C SER A 331 -18.47 9.58 -3.95
N ASP A 332 -17.61 10.46 -3.42
CA ASP A 332 -16.29 10.70 -3.99
C ASP A 332 -15.36 9.53 -3.67
N LEU A 333 -15.38 9.04 -2.42
CA LEU A 333 -14.62 7.85 -2.01
C LEU A 333 -14.92 6.66 -2.90
N VAL A 334 -16.21 6.35 -3.14
CA VAL A 334 -16.60 5.23 -4.00
C VAL A 334 -16.18 5.45 -5.45
N GLY A 335 -16.22 6.69 -5.94
CA GLY A 335 -15.77 7.01 -7.30
C GLY A 335 -14.27 6.78 -7.50
N ASP A 336 -13.46 7.05 -6.48
CA ASP A 336 -12.01 6.91 -6.55
C ASP A 336 -11.54 5.46 -6.35
N VAL A 337 -12.29 4.65 -5.57
CA VAL A 337 -11.84 3.31 -5.19
C VAL A 337 -12.71 2.16 -5.70
N GLU A 338 -13.75 2.41 -6.50
CA GLU A 338 -14.52 1.31 -7.10
C GLU A 338 -13.69 0.50 -8.11
N ASP A 339 -14.15 -0.70 -8.44
CA ASP A 339 -13.61 -1.53 -9.53
C ASP A 339 -12.13 -1.94 -9.37
N GLY A 340 -11.80 -2.60 -8.25
CA GLY A 340 -10.57 -3.40 -8.12
C GLY A 340 -9.49 -2.78 -7.24
N SER A 341 -9.73 -1.62 -6.64
CA SER A 341 -8.84 -1.05 -5.61
C SER A 341 -8.78 -1.94 -4.37
N LEU A 342 -7.72 -1.79 -3.58
CA LEU A 342 -7.49 -2.61 -2.40
C LEU A 342 -7.88 -1.90 -1.11
N TYR A 343 -8.42 -2.69 -0.18
CA TYR A 343 -8.90 -2.24 1.11
C TYR A 343 -8.40 -3.18 2.20
N TRP A 344 -7.53 -2.70 3.07
CA TRP A 344 -6.92 -3.51 4.13
C TRP A 344 -7.33 -3.01 5.51
N SER A 345 -7.89 -3.92 6.30
CA SER A 345 -8.32 -3.63 7.68
C SER A 345 -7.37 -4.29 8.67
N TYR A 346 -6.66 -3.47 9.44
CA TYR A 346 -5.63 -3.87 10.39
C TYR A 346 -6.12 -3.80 11.84
N TYR A 347 -5.66 -4.77 12.64
CA TYR A 347 -5.63 -4.71 14.10
C TYR A 347 -4.48 -5.61 14.59
N PRO A 348 -3.76 -5.28 15.67
CA PRO A 348 -2.60 -6.04 16.16
C PRO A 348 -3.01 -7.35 16.87
N ASP A 349 -3.84 -8.16 16.22
CA ASP A 349 -4.21 -9.51 16.67
C ASP A 349 -3.11 -10.50 16.26
N PRO A 350 -2.48 -11.23 17.20
CA PRO A 350 -1.38 -12.14 16.87
C PRO A 350 -1.75 -13.30 15.96
N ASP A 351 -3.00 -13.77 16.02
CA ASP A 351 -3.44 -14.88 15.18
C ASP A 351 -3.66 -14.38 13.74
N PHE A 352 -4.30 -13.21 13.57
CA PHE A 352 -4.41 -12.53 12.27
C PHE A 352 -3.04 -12.29 11.63
N LEU A 353 -2.10 -11.71 12.38
CA LEU A 353 -0.76 -11.42 11.87
C LEU A 353 0.03 -12.68 11.49
N ALA A 354 -0.26 -13.82 12.12
CA ALA A 354 0.40 -15.10 11.82
C ALA A 354 -0.27 -15.88 10.68
N ASP A 355 -1.58 -15.72 10.50
CA ASP A 355 -2.40 -16.50 9.56
C ASP A 355 -2.70 -15.76 8.25
N SER A 356 -2.45 -14.44 8.18
CA SER A 356 -2.67 -13.65 6.97
C SER A 356 -1.84 -14.17 5.79
N SER A 357 -2.46 -14.28 4.62
CA SER A 357 -1.77 -14.78 3.42
C SER A 357 -0.95 -13.73 2.69
N TYR A 358 -1.04 -12.46 3.11
CA TYR A 358 -0.35 -11.33 2.50
C TYR A 358 0.73 -10.70 3.42
N LEU A 359 0.98 -11.29 4.61
CA LEU A 359 1.99 -10.85 5.58
C LEU A 359 3.12 -11.86 5.79
#